data_AF-A0A930UHG2-F1
#
_entry.id   AF-A0A930UHG2-F1
#
_cell.length_a   1.000
_cell.length_b   1.000
_cell.length_c   1.000
_cell.angle_alpha   90.00
_cell.angle_beta   90.00
_cell.angle_gamma   90.00
#
_symmetry.space_group_name_H-M   'P 1'
#
loop_
_entity.id
_entity.type
_entity.pdbx_description
1 polymer ?
#
loop_
_entity_poly.entity_id
_entity_poly.type
_entity_poly.pdbx_seq_one_letter_code
_entity_poly.pdbx_strand_id
1 'polypeptide(L)'
;MSTSLAVPRPAVSWTAGGAPHSIEFDDRYASDAGALHQSDAVFIAGCDLPARWADHTGGSFGIGEIGFGFGVNLLNTWRRWCDQPDQPDRGATLHYLAFDRALPDAEAFDRALSVHPELTAFAGALRQSWPAPLRGSQRIFLSAPGLRPLWLTLVLGDISETLVQWAQTPRGWIDAWYFDGFAPARNPELWSDDVFRAAVRLSRPGAAFATFSAASRVRRGLEAAGFAVRKYPGFAGKRERLAGELVRGGTRHCALGRFARISGAGLAGSALARALSRRGWSVEVVESSPDIGASQNPAAVLYPGFNDASARGELALSALIHAQRSLAPQLNACGCAILAQGRWARLADLKSVELPECSARWCERNELSERAGVRLPAGGLWLGRSGYLSIPQLVRARLDDPRIRLTDAASADAAIEILCTPHRIGLDAQIGVLHGFRGLSGGGDGGGTRQRAVLSGGGYLTPPDAEGWQWVGAAHQREGDAEAANRARLGRWCTALEHNAPAFQRRWSATR
;
A
#
# COMPACT_ATOMS: atom_id res chain seq x y z
N MET A 1 19.46 7.40 -14.92
CA MET A 1 18.16 7.01 -14.34
C MET A 1 18.42 5.88 -13.35
N SER A 2 17.70 5.84 -12.22
CA SER A 2 17.83 4.72 -11.27
C SER A 2 17.64 3.39 -12.01
N THR A 3 18.42 2.38 -11.67
CA THR A 3 18.28 1.00 -12.16
C THR A 3 17.59 0.11 -11.14
N SER A 4 17.10 0.68 -10.04
CA SER A 4 16.49 -0.07 -8.94
C SER A 4 15.16 0.55 -8.52
N LEU A 5 14.15 -0.31 -8.37
CA LEU A 5 12.89 -0.03 -7.69
C LEU A 5 12.91 -0.54 -6.24
N ALA A 6 13.90 -1.37 -5.91
CA ALA A 6 14.08 -1.87 -4.55
C ALA A 6 14.88 -0.87 -3.70
N VAL A 7 14.77 -1.01 -2.37
CA VAL A 7 15.74 -0.43 -1.44
C VAL A 7 16.59 -1.54 -0.83
N PRO A 8 17.91 -1.33 -0.65
CA PRO A 8 18.78 -2.33 -0.04
C PRO A 8 18.37 -2.57 1.41
N ARG A 9 18.53 -3.80 1.90
CA ARG A 9 18.25 -4.10 3.31
C ARG A 9 19.37 -3.56 4.20
N PRO A 10 19.05 -2.93 5.34
CA PRO A 10 20.06 -2.50 6.29
C PRO A 10 20.70 -3.73 6.94
N ALA A 11 22.02 -3.69 7.13
CA ALA A 11 22.74 -4.74 7.82
C ALA A 11 22.61 -4.55 9.35
N VAL A 12 22.03 -5.55 10.02
CA VAL A 12 21.74 -5.53 11.46
C VAL A 12 22.58 -6.59 12.17
N SER A 13 23.33 -6.16 13.19
CA SER A 13 23.94 -7.05 14.18
C SER A 13 23.17 -6.99 15.49
N TRP A 14 23.45 -7.93 16.39
CA TRP A 14 22.76 -8.05 17.67
C TRP A 14 23.78 -8.03 18.79
N THR A 15 23.55 -7.20 19.80
CA THR A 15 24.41 -7.15 20.99
C THR A 15 24.27 -8.44 21.80
N ALA A 16 25.18 -8.66 22.77
CA ALA A 16 25.07 -9.77 23.72
C ALA A 16 23.74 -9.73 24.51
N GLY A 17 23.20 -8.53 24.76
CA GLY A 17 21.89 -8.33 25.38
C GLY A 17 20.70 -8.47 24.43
N GLY A 18 20.92 -8.83 23.17
CA GLY A 18 19.85 -9.06 22.19
C GLY A 18 19.25 -7.78 21.59
N ALA A 19 19.88 -6.62 21.76
CA ALA A 19 19.43 -5.37 21.16
C ALA A 19 19.95 -5.22 19.71
N PRO A 20 19.14 -4.71 18.78
CA PRO A 20 19.56 -4.52 17.39
C PRO A 20 20.51 -3.33 17.24
N HIS A 21 21.54 -3.52 16.41
CA HIS A 21 22.59 -2.56 16.11
C HIS A 21 22.76 -2.40 14.60
N SER A 22 22.88 -1.16 14.13
CA SER A 22 23.12 -0.84 12.73
C SER A 22 24.61 -0.93 12.43
N ILE A 23 24.99 -1.80 11.49
CA ILE A 23 26.39 -1.91 11.06
C ILE A 23 26.80 -0.67 10.26
N GLU A 24 25.91 -0.14 9.43
CA GLU A 24 26.19 1.01 8.57
C GLU A 24 26.42 2.31 9.36
N PHE A 25 25.58 2.56 10.35
CA PHE A 25 25.64 3.80 11.14
C PHE A 25 26.45 3.66 12.44
N ASP A 26 26.92 2.44 12.75
CA ASP A 26 27.65 2.12 13.98
C ASP A 26 26.95 2.69 15.23
N ASP A 27 25.65 2.41 15.32
CA ASP A 27 24.75 2.92 16.36
C ASP A 27 23.59 1.95 16.62
N ARG A 28 23.00 2.05 17.81
CA ARG A 28 21.89 1.18 18.24
C ARG A 28 20.55 1.75 17.77
N TYR A 29 19.60 0.86 17.47
CA TYR A 29 18.23 1.27 17.14
C TYR A 29 17.42 1.72 18.38
N ALA A 30 17.84 1.34 19.59
CA ALA A 30 17.19 1.73 20.83
C ALA A 30 18.18 1.76 21.99
N SER A 31 17.80 2.45 23.07
CA SER A 31 18.55 2.42 24.34
C SER A 31 18.48 1.06 25.03
N ASP A 32 19.45 0.78 25.92
CA ASP A 32 19.48 -0.47 26.71
C ASP A 32 18.30 -0.60 27.68
N ALA A 33 17.62 0.51 28.01
CA ALA A 33 16.43 0.52 28.84
C ALA A 33 15.16 0.03 28.10
N GLY A 34 15.30 -0.32 26.81
CA GLY A 34 14.25 -0.88 25.97
C GLY A 34 13.60 0.15 25.05
N ALA A 35 13.32 -0.26 23.81
CA ALA A 35 12.72 0.58 22.78
C ALA A 35 11.31 1.07 23.17
N LEU A 36 10.50 0.20 23.77
CA LEU A 36 9.14 0.54 24.20
C LEU A 36 9.10 1.63 25.29
N HIS A 37 9.95 1.53 26.31
CA HIS A 37 10.02 2.54 27.37
C HIS A 37 10.55 3.88 26.86
N GLN A 38 11.55 3.84 25.97
CA GLN A 38 12.03 5.05 25.29
C GLN A 38 10.89 5.69 24.48
N SER A 39 10.11 4.89 23.76
CA SER A 39 8.97 5.36 22.98
C SER A 39 7.95 6.11 23.85
N ASP A 40 7.56 5.52 24.98
CA ASP A 40 6.65 6.16 25.93
C ASP A 40 7.23 7.45 26.51
N ALA A 41 8.46 7.42 27.02
CA ALA A 41 9.06 8.55 27.73
C ALA A 41 9.44 9.71 26.82
N VAL A 42 9.96 9.42 25.62
CA VAL A 42 10.46 10.44 24.70
C VAL A 42 9.34 10.95 23.80
N PHE A 43 8.64 10.06 23.10
CA PHE A 43 7.77 10.43 22.00
C PHE A 43 6.31 10.61 22.43
N ILE A 44 5.71 9.61 23.08
CA ILE A 44 4.31 9.70 23.54
C ILE A 44 4.16 10.85 24.55
N ALA A 45 4.99 10.86 25.60
CA ALA A 45 4.95 11.90 26.63
C ALA A 45 5.52 13.24 26.13
N GLY A 46 6.54 13.23 25.26
CA GLY A 46 7.11 14.47 24.73
C GLY A 46 6.17 15.23 23.79
N CYS A 47 5.28 14.53 23.09
CA CYS A 47 4.26 15.14 22.24
C CYS A 47 2.91 15.32 22.95
N ASP A 48 2.79 14.90 24.22
CA ASP A 48 1.54 14.96 25.00
C ASP A 48 0.33 14.32 24.29
N LEU A 49 0.55 13.15 23.69
CA LEU A 49 -0.44 12.56 22.78
C LEU A 49 -1.77 12.20 23.43
N PRO A 50 -1.82 11.58 24.63
CA PRO A 50 -3.10 11.26 25.27
C PRO A 50 -3.98 12.50 25.49
N ALA A 51 -3.41 13.60 25.98
CA ALA A 51 -4.15 14.85 26.18
C ALA A 51 -4.60 15.44 24.83
N ARG A 52 -3.72 15.50 23.83
CA ARG A 52 -4.05 15.99 22.49
C ARG A 52 -5.14 15.17 21.81
N TRP A 53 -5.18 13.86 22.01
CA TRP A 53 -6.24 12.99 21.50
C TRP A 53 -7.57 13.24 22.23
N ALA A 54 -7.54 13.43 23.55
CA ALA A 54 -8.72 13.78 24.33
C ALA A 54 -9.33 15.13 23.90
N ASP A 55 -8.49 16.10 23.55
CA ASP A 55 -8.91 17.43 23.09
C ASP A 55 -9.24 17.48 21.58
N HIS A 56 -8.89 16.44 20.82
CA HIS A 56 -9.11 16.43 19.38
C HIS A 56 -10.60 16.35 19.04
N THR A 57 -11.11 17.36 18.34
CA THR A 57 -12.54 17.54 18.03
C THR A 57 -13.02 16.78 16.77
N GLY A 58 -12.26 15.76 16.36
CA GLY A 58 -12.60 14.83 15.28
C GLY A 58 -11.89 15.10 13.95
N GLY A 59 -11.90 14.11 13.06
CA GLY A 59 -11.30 14.20 11.73
C GLY A 59 -10.09 13.28 11.60
N SER A 60 -8.94 13.81 11.21
CA SER A 60 -7.68 13.06 11.17
C SER A 60 -6.68 13.61 12.18
N PHE A 61 -5.99 12.72 12.88
CA PHE A 61 -4.79 13.04 13.66
C PHE A 61 -3.57 12.47 12.93
N GLY A 62 -2.62 13.32 12.56
CA GLY A 62 -1.40 12.93 11.85
C GLY A 62 -0.21 12.80 12.78
N ILE A 63 0.48 11.66 12.75
CA ILE A 63 1.81 11.48 13.33
C ILE A 63 2.81 11.41 12.19
N GLY A 64 3.88 12.19 12.26
CA GLY A 64 5.04 12.10 11.39
C GLY A 64 6.21 11.45 12.13
N GLU A 65 6.93 10.53 11.51
CA GLU A 65 8.14 9.92 12.06
C GLU A 65 9.26 9.95 11.03
N ILE A 66 10.46 10.32 11.49
CA ILE A 66 11.69 10.26 10.72
C ILE A 66 12.61 9.25 11.41
N GLY A 67 12.87 8.13 10.73
CA GLY A 67 13.53 6.95 11.28
C GLY A 67 12.52 5.94 11.82
N PHE A 68 11.95 5.13 10.95
CA PHE A 68 10.96 4.10 11.32
C PHE A 68 11.62 2.91 12.02
N GLY A 69 12.80 2.50 11.55
CA GLY A 69 13.54 1.33 12.05
C GLY A 69 12.69 0.06 12.08
N PHE A 70 12.47 -0.45 13.30
CA PHE A 70 11.65 -1.64 13.55
C PHE A 70 10.16 -1.34 13.80
N GLY A 71 9.75 -0.07 13.75
CA GLY A 71 8.36 0.36 13.92
C GLY A 71 7.87 0.38 15.37
N VAL A 72 8.76 0.32 16.38
CA VAL A 72 8.37 0.30 17.79
C VAL A 72 7.54 1.53 18.18
N ASN A 73 7.90 2.72 17.69
CA ASN A 73 7.12 3.93 17.95
C ASN A 73 5.73 3.88 17.32
N LEU A 74 5.59 3.37 16.09
CA LEU A 74 4.29 3.12 15.47
C LEU A 74 3.44 2.18 16.33
N LEU A 75 4.01 1.03 16.73
CA LEU A 75 3.28 0.01 17.48
C LEU A 75 2.88 0.50 18.87
N ASN A 76 3.77 1.22 19.56
CA ASN A 76 3.43 1.83 20.84
C ASN A 76 2.39 2.95 20.70
N THR A 77 2.51 3.80 19.67
CA THR A 77 1.50 4.83 19.38
C THR A 77 0.14 4.18 19.11
N TRP A 78 0.12 3.08 18.36
CA TRP A 78 -1.11 2.33 18.08
C TRP A 78 -1.70 1.72 19.37
N ARG A 79 -0.87 1.14 20.24
CA ARG A 79 -1.29 0.65 21.56
C ARG A 79 -1.94 1.77 22.37
N ARG A 80 -1.24 2.90 22.54
CA ARG A 80 -1.75 4.06 23.31
C ARG A 80 -3.01 4.67 22.71
N TRP A 81 -3.17 4.59 21.39
CA TRP A 81 -4.38 5.01 20.69
C TRP A 81 -5.58 4.11 20.96
N CYS A 82 -5.36 2.79 21.04
CA CYS A 82 -6.38 1.82 21.44
C CYS A 82 -6.75 1.95 22.93
N ASP A 83 -5.83 2.38 23.78
CA ASP A 83 -6.11 2.64 25.21
C ASP A 83 -7.01 3.87 25.42
N GLN A 84 -7.17 4.74 24.41
CA GLN A 84 -8.06 5.89 24.50
C GLN A 84 -9.52 5.44 24.51
N PRO A 85 -10.39 6.06 25.33
CA PRO A 85 -11.82 5.78 25.30
C PRO A 85 -12.38 5.94 23.88
N ASP A 86 -13.20 4.99 23.46
CA ASP A 86 -13.93 5.13 22.21
C ASP A 86 -14.85 6.35 22.29
N GLN A 87 -14.72 7.24 21.30
CA GLN A 87 -15.55 8.43 21.15
C GLN A 87 -16.23 8.36 19.78
N PRO A 88 -17.34 7.59 19.66
CA PRO A 88 -18.00 7.28 18.39
C PRO A 88 -18.34 8.52 17.57
N ASP A 89 -18.75 9.60 18.25
CA ASP A 89 -19.19 10.86 17.63
C ASP A 89 -18.04 11.70 17.06
N ARG A 90 -16.78 11.44 17.47
CA ARG A 90 -15.62 12.20 16.98
C ARG A 90 -15.00 11.60 15.72
N GLY A 91 -15.16 10.29 15.50
CA GLY A 91 -14.74 9.59 14.28
C GLY A 91 -13.29 9.84 13.86
N ALA A 92 -12.40 10.09 14.83
CA ALA A 92 -11.01 10.45 14.55
C ALA A 92 -10.26 9.26 13.93
N THR A 93 -9.61 9.50 12.79
CA THR A 93 -8.74 8.54 12.10
C THR A 93 -7.29 8.88 12.39
N LEU A 94 -6.54 7.94 12.94
CA LEU A 94 -5.10 8.10 13.12
C LEU A 94 -4.38 7.78 11.80
N HIS A 95 -3.55 8.72 11.36
CA HIS A 95 -2.68 8.56 10.21
C HIS A 95 -1.23 8.69 10.66
N TYR A 96 -0.43 7.70 10.34
CA TYR A 96 0.98 7.64 10.66
C TYR A 96 1.80 7.72 9.37
N LEU A 97 2.60 8.77 9.22
CA LEU A 97 3.50 9.00 8.09
C LEU A 97 4.92 8.77 8.58
N ALA A 98 5.56 7.70 8.12
CA ALA A 98 6.91 7.34 8.51
C ALA A 98 7.86 7.42 7.32
N PHE A 99 9.09 7.82 7.58
CA PHE A 99 10.18 7.84 6.62
C PHE A 99 11.34 6.99 7.13
N ASP A 100 11.92 6.20 6.24
CA ASP A 100 13.18 5.49 6.51
C ASP A 100 13.96 5.30 5.22
N ARG A 101 15.28 5.10 5.31
CA ARG A 101 16.09 4.73 4.16
C ARG A 101 15.71 3.34 3.66
N ALA A 102 15.56 2.39 4.58
CA ALA A 102 15.22 1.00 4.29
C ALA A 102 14.78 0.28 5.55
N LEU A 103 14.11 -0.87 5.39
CA LEU A 103 13.65 -1.67 6.52
C LEU A 103 14.48 -2.93 6.73
N PRO A 104 14.68 -3.34 7.99
CA PRO A 104 15.16 -4.69 8.28
C PRO A 104 14.19 -5.72 7.68
N ASP A 105 14.68 -6.95 7.49
CA ASP A 105 13.80 -8.03 7.06
C ASP A 105 12.83 -8.46 8.17
N ALA A 106 11.88 -9.30 7.76
CA ALA A 106 10.80 -9.71 8.63
C ALA A 106 11.30 -10.57 9.81
N GLU A 107 12.39 -11.33 9.65
CA GLU A 107 12.98 -12.14 10.71
C GLU A 107 13.67 -11.26 11.76
N ALA A 108 14.43 -10.26 11.32
CA ALA A 108 15.01 -9.27 12.21
C ALA A 108 13.93 -8.47 12.95
N PHE A 109 12.83 -8.13 12.28
CA PHE A 109 11.65 -7.54 12.91
C PHE A 109 11.04 -8.44 13.98
N ASP A 110 10.77 -9.70 13.65
CA ASP A 110 10.19 -10.66 14.59
C ASP A 110 11.10 -10.84 15.83
N ARG A 111 12.42 -10.92 15.62
CA ARG A 111 13.41 -10.97 16.71
C ARG A 111 13.41 -9.70 17.56
N ALA A 112 13.40 -8.52 16.95
CA ALA A 112 13.43 -7.25 17.68
C ALA A 112 12.19 -7.08 18.59
N LEU A 113 11.03 -7.59 18.17
CA LEU A 113 9.79 -7.43 18.93
C LEU A 113 9.48 -8.56 19.90
N SER A 114 10.19 -9.68 19.81
CA SER A 114 10.04 -10.81 20.75
C SER A 114 10.23 -10.44 22.23
N VAL A 115 10.96 -9.36 22.51
CA VAL A 115 11.22 -8.84 23.86
C VAL A 115 10.13 -7.87 24.36
N HIS A 116 9.09 -7.63 23.57
CA HIS A 116 7.99 -6.69 23.86
C HIS A 116 6.62 -7.40 23.77
N PRO A 117 6.28 -8.26 24.75
CA PRO A 117 5.04 -9.03 24.72
C PRO A 117 3.78 -8.13 24.60
N GLU A 118 3.82 -6.92 25.14
CA GLU A 118 2.75 -5.92 25.07
C GLU A 118 2.44 -5.46 23.64
N LEU A 119 3.37 -5.66 22.70
CA LEU A 119 3.21 -5.29 21.30
C LEU A 119 2.80 -6.45 20.41
N THR A 120 2.67 -7.68 20.93
CA THR A 120 2.48 -8.91 20.13
C THR A 120 1.32 -8.81 19.13
N ALA A 121 0.14 -8.35 19.56
CA ALA A 121 -1.04 -8.25 18.69
C ALA A 121 -0.83 -7.21 17.57
N PHE A 122 -0.23 -6.06 17.91
CA PHE A 122 0.07 -4.98 16.98
C PHE A 122 1.16 -5.38 15.97
N ALA A 123 2.21 -6.03 16.47
CA ALA A 123 3.31 -6.58 15.69
C ALA A 123 2.80 -7.61 14.68
N GLY A 124 1.94 -8.54 15.11
CA GLY A 124 1.31 -9.53 14.23
C GLY A 124 0.52 -8.89 13.09
N ALA A 125 -0.24 -7.83 13.37
CA ALA A 125 -0.99 -7.10 12.35
C ALA A 125 -0.09 -6.37 11.34
N LEU A 126 0.97 -5.71 11.82
CA LEU A 126 1.97 -5.09 10.94
C LEU A 126 2.73 -6.15 10.11
N ARG A 127 3.08 -7.27 10.73
CA ARG A 127 3.81 -8.39 10.10
C ARG A 127 3.05 -9.02 8.94
N GLN A 128 1.74 -9.19 9.06
CA GLN A 128 0.87 -9.69 7.97
C GLN A 128 0.90 -8.80 6.74
N SER A 129 1.11 -7.50 6.94
CA SER A 129 1.17 -6.49 5.89
C SER A 129 2.55 -5.86 5.74
N TRP A 130 3.61 -6.57 6.15
CA TRP A 130 4.97 -6.01 6.20
C TRP A 130 5.31 -5.28 4.88
N PRO A 131 5.86 -4.05 4.95
CA PRO A 131 6.19 -3.28 3.76
C PRO A 131 7.14 -4.06 2.84
N ALA A 132 6.95 -3.92 1.53
CA ALA A 132 7.94 -4.42 0.58
C ALA A 132 9.17 -3.52 0.64
N PRO A 133 10.38 -3.98 0.29
CA PRO A 133 11.54 -3.12 0.15
C PRO A 133 11.46 -2.33 -1.16
N LEU A 134 10.41 -1.52 -1.33
CA LEU A 134 10.13 -0.70 -2.52
C LEU A 134 10.46 0.75 -2.21
N ARG A 135 11.24 1.41 -3.08
CA ARG A 135 11.48 2.87 -3.02
C ARG A 135 10.16 3.64 -3.16
N GLY A 136 10.03 4.72 -2.41
CA GLY A 136 8.86 5.58 -2.40
C GLY A 136 7.80 5.13 -1.39
N SER A 137 6.56 5.55 -1.61
CA SER A 137 5.50 5.42 -0.60
C SER A 137 4.72 4.12 -0.71
N GLN A 138 4.41 3.51 0.43
CA GLN A 138 3.47 2.40 0.59
C GLN A 138 2.43 2.74 1.65
N ARG A 139 1.15 2.67 1.26
CA ARG A 139 0.03 2.92 2.16
C ARG A 139 -0.61 1.61 2.62
N ILE A 140 -0.71 1.43 3.93
CA ILE A 140 -1.16 0.21 4.60
C ILE A 140 -2.27 0.59 5.59
N PHE A 141 -3.38 -0.15 5.55
CA PHE A 141 -4.43 -0.07 6.56
C PHE A 141 -4.13 -1.13 7.62
N LEU A 142 -3.86 -0.70 8.85
CA LEU A 142 -3.57 -1.60 9.96
C LEU A 142 -4.84 -1.80 10.77
N SER A 143 -5.27 -3.05 10.88
CA SER A 143 -6.43 -3.46 11.66
C SER A 143 -6.21 -4.88 12.18
N ALA A 144 -6.69 -5.15 13.39
CA ALA A 144 -6.81 -6.50 13.94
C ALA A 144 -8.07 -6.57 14.81
N PRO A 145 -8.61 -7.77 15.08
CA PRO A 145 -9.73 -7.94 15.99
C PRO A 145 -9.44 -7.26 17.35
N GLY A 146 -10.39 -6.46 17.83
CA GLY A 146 -10.27 -5.73 19.11
C GLY A 146 -9.34 -4.51 19.10
N LEU A 147 -8.67 -4.20 17.97
CA LEU A 147 -7.80 -3.03 17.86
C LEU A 147 -8.46 -1.94 17.01
N ARG A 148 -8.43 -0.70 17.50
CA ARG A 148 -8.86 0.48 16.73
C ARG A 148 -7.95 0.67 15.52
N PRO A 149 -8.46 0.75 14.28
CA PRO A 149 -7.60 0.76 13.10
C PRO A 149 -6.87 2.11 12.89
N LEU A 150 -5.77 2.07 12.16
CA LEU A 150 -5.04 3.25 11.70
C LEU A 150 -4.52 3.09 10.27
N TRP A 151 -4.08 4.20 9.67
CA TRP A 151 -3.40 4.19 8.38
C TRP A 151 -1.90 4.46 8.54
N LEU A 152 -1.06 3.53 8.09
CA LEU A 152 0.37 3.77 7.90
C LEU A 152 0.64 4.19 6.45
N THR A 153 1.40 5.26 6.27
CA THR A 153 2.08 5.59 5.02
C THR A 153 3.57 5.55 5.32
N LEU A 154 4.25 4.53 4.81
CA LEU A 154 5.68 4.38 4.96
C LEU A 154 6.36 4.78 3.65
N VAL A 155 7.35 5.66 3.73
CA VAL A 155 8.11 6.15 2.60
C VAL A 155 9.55 5.68 2.74
N LEU A 156 10.01 4.86 1.78
CA LEU A 156 11.37 4.33 1.78
C LEU A 156 12.26 5.06 0.79
N GLY A 157 13.44 5.46 1.22
CA GLY A 157 14.43 6.16 0.41
C GLY A 157 15.15 7.24 1.20
N ASP A 158 16.04 7.96 0.53
CA ASP A 158 16.80 9.04 1.17
C ASP A 158 15.84 10.10 1.72
N ILE A 159 16.00 10.47 3.00
CA ILE A 159 15.14 11.45 3.66
C ILE A 159 15.24 12.84 3.02
N SER A 160 16.44 13.20 2.53
CA SER A 160 16.68 14.48 1.85
C SER A 160 15.95 14.60 0.52
N GLU A 161 15.64 13.47 -0.12
CA GLU A 161 14.81 13.41 -1.33
C GLU A 161 13.32 13.26 -0.97
N THR A 162 13.00 12.25 -0.16
CA THR A 162 11.63 11.78 0.02
C THR A 162 10.76 12.74 0.82
N LEU A 163 11.23 13.20 1.98
CA LEU A 163 10.46 14.14 2.82
C LEU A 163 10.30 15.49 2.13
N VAL A 164 11.35 15.96 1.43
CA VAL A 164 11.32 17.22 0.67
C VAL A 164 10.30 17.16 -0.47
N GLN A 165 10.26 16.05 -1.22
CA GLN A 165 9.23 15.83 -2.24
C GLN A 165 7.82 15.80 -1.64
N TRP A 166 7.64 15.11 -0.52
CA TRP A 166 6.36 15.06 0.18
C TRP A 166 5.89 16.43 0.66
N ALA A 167 6.81 17.26 1.15
CA ALA A 167 6.55 18.62 1.60
C ALA A 167 6.14 19.60 0.48
N GLN A 168 6.18 19.19 -0.79
CA GLN A 168 5.59 19.93 -1.90
C GLN A 168 4.06 19.81 -1.95
N THR A 169 3.48 18.87 -1.19
CA THR A 169 2.02 18.71 -1.11
C THR A 169 1.40 19.95 -0.42
N PRO A 170 0.41 20.62 -1.02
CA PRO A 170 -0.06 21.94 -0.57
C PRO A 170 -0.83 21.96 0.76
N ARG A 171 -0.78 20.91 1.57
CA ARG A 171 -1.58 20.80 2.81
C ARG A 171 -0.80 20.10 3.92
N GLY A 172 -0.50 20.83 4.98
CA GLY A 172 0.00 20.26 6.24
C GLY A 172 -1.11 19.53 6.99
N TRP A 173 -0.83 18.31 7.45
CA TRP A 173 -1.79 17.44 8.15
C TRP A 173 -1.17 16.67 9.33
N ILE A 174 0.08 16.95 9.68
CA ILE A 174 0.78 16.33 10.81
C ILE A 174 0.57 17.16 12.08
N ASP A 175 0.12 16.51 13.16
CA ASP A 175 -0.14 17.11 14.47
C ASP A 175 0.98 16.84 15.48
N ALA A 176 1.79 15.80 15.27
CA ALA A 176 2.98 15.53 16.08
C ALA A 176 4.09 14.86 15.28
N TRP A 177 5.35 15.22 15.55
CA TRP A 177 6.55 14.65 14.93
C TRP A 177 7.43 13.89 15.92
N TYR A 178 7.87 12.70 15.51
CA TYR A 178 8.96 11.96 16.13
C TYR A 178 10.21 12.11 15.25
N PHE A 179 11.24 12.79 15.76
CA PHE A 179 12.55 12.80 15.14
C PHE A 179 13.40 11.70 15.81
N ASP A 180 13.40 10.50 15.22
CA ASP A 180 13.98 9.27 15.78
C ASP A 180 14.95 8.58 14.80
N GLY A 181 16.02 9.29 14.42
CA GLY A 181 17.10 8.72 13.64
C GLY A 181 18.31 8.31 14.48
N PHE A 182 19.31 7.71 13.85
CA PHE A 182 20.63 7.55 14.47
C PHE A 182 21.21 8.90 14.94
N ALA A 183 22.13 8.85 15.91
CA ALA A 183 22.66 10.04 16.55
C ALA A 183 23.15 11.08 15.51
N PRO A 184 23.00 12.40 15.75
CA PRO A 184 23.37 13.42 14.76
C PRO A 184 24.82 13.39 14.27
N ALA A 185 25.73 12.83 15.06
CA ALA A 185 27.12 12.63 14.66
C ALA A 185 27.31 11.44 13.69
N ARG A 186 26.39 10.46 13.69
CA ARG A 186 26.42 9.26 12.85
C ARG A 186 25.60 9.41 11.57
N ASN A 187 24.48 10.13 11.63
CA ASN A 187 23.61 10.37 10.47
C ASN A 187 23.23 11.86 10.36
N PRO A 188 24.16 12.76 10.00
CA PRO A 188 23.92 14.21 10.01
C PRO A 188 22.88 14.69 8.99
N GLU A 189 22.65 13.94 7.91
CA GLU A 189 21.71 14.28 6.83
C GLU A 189 20.26 14.29 7.32
N LEU A 190 19.92 13.34 8.20
CA LEU A 190 18.61 13.26 8.87
C LEU A 190 18.31 14.50 9.73
N TRP A 191 19.34 15.19 10.21
CA TRP A 191 19.24 16.38 11.06
C TRP A 191 19.60 17.67 10.32
N SER A 192 19.32 17.71 9.02
CA SER A 192 19.55 18.87 8.17
C SER A 192 18.43 19.91 8.26
N ASP A 193 18.74 21.15 7.92
CA ASP A 193 17.75 22.23 7.94
C ASP A 193 16.63 22.01 6.91
N ASP A 194 16.92 21.33 5.80
CA ASP A 194 15.92 20.95 4.79
C ASP A 194 14.88 19.98 5.37
N VAL A 195 15.33 18.99 6.16
CA VAL A 195 14.43 18.06 6.85
C VAL A 195 13.53 18.82 7.84
N PHE A 196 14.10 19.71 8.66
CA PHE A 196 13.30 20.50 9.61
C PHE A 196 12.29 21.41 8.90
N ARG A 197 12.68 22.09 7.81
CA ARG A 197 11.77 22.92 7.00
C ARG A 197 10.67 22.09 6.34
N ALA A 198 11.00 20.90 5.84
CA ALA A 198 10.03 20.01 5.20
C ALA A 198 9.02 19.48 6.23
N ALA A 199 9.46 19.12 7.43
CA ALA A 199 8.58 18.75 8.54
C ALA A 199 7.60 19.88 8.89
N VAL A 200 8.09 21.13 8.99
CA VAL A 200 7.25 22.31 9.25
C VAL A 200 6.19 22.53 8.15
N ARG A 201 6.54 22.34 6.88
CA ARG A 201 5.57 22.47 5.76
C ARG A 201 4.44 21.43 5.83
N LEU A 202 4.74 20.23 6.34
CA LEU A 202 3.76 19.16 6.52
C LEU A 202 2.97 19.26 7.83
N SER A 203 3.39 20.12 8.75
CA SER A 203 2.75 20.32 10.04
C SER A 203 1.51 21.19 9.98
N ARG A 204 0.55 20.90 10.86
CA ARG A 204 -0.52 21.83 11.24
C ARG A 204 -0.01 22.87 12.25
N PRO A 205 -0.71 24.01 12.41
CA PRO A 205 -0.40 24.94 13.48
C PRO A 205 -0.46 24.28 14.85
N GLY A 206 0.54 24.52 15.69
CA GLY A 206 0.63 23.91 17.02
C GLY A 206 1.04 22.43 17.00
N ALA A 207 1.55 21.93 15.87
CA ALA A 207 2.09 20.57 15.82
C ALA A 207 3.22 20.40 16.84
N ALA A 208 3.14 19.34 17.63
CA ALA A 208 4.17 18.99 18.60
C ALA A 208 5.36 18.32 17.90
N PHE A 209 6.50 18.28 18.57
CA PHE A 209 7.58 17.37 18.24
C PHE A 209 8.27 16.85 19.49
N ALA A 210 8.91 15.69 19.35
CA ALA A 210 9.83 15.16 20.34
C ALA A 210 11.03 14.49 19.67
N THR A 211 12.17 14.50 20.36
CA THR A 211 13.38 13.77 19.98
C THR A 211 14.22 13.40 21.20
N PHE A 212 14.92 12.27 21.12
CA PHE A 212 15.88 11.89 22.16
C PHE A 212 17.14 12.79 22.17
N SER A 213 17.42 13.47 21.06
CA SER A 213 18.67 14.20 20.87
C SER A 213 18.59 15.63 21.42
N ALA A 214 19.52 15.99 22.30
CA ALA A 214 19.71 17.37 22.79
C ALA A 214 20.90 18.09 22.15
N ALA A 215 21.39 17.59 21.02
CA ALA A 215 22.54 18.18 20.33
C ALA A 215 22.25 19.64 19.92
N SER A 216 23.22 20.52 20.13
CA SER A 216 23.06 21.96 19.87
C SER A 216 22.67 22.28 18.42
N ARG A 217 23.17 21.51 17.44
CA ARG A 217 22.79 21.65 16.02
C ARG A 217 21.30 21.34 15.80
N VAL A 218 20.79 20.25 16.39
CA VAL A 218 19.39 19.84 16.29
C VAL A 218 18.49 20.91 16.90
N ARG A 219 18.81 21.38 18.12
CA ARG A 219 18.06 22.44 18.78
C ARG A 219 17.97 23.69 17.90
N ARG A 220 19.12 24.21 17.44
CA ARG A 220 19.17 25.43 16.62
C ARG A 220 18.45 25.26 15.28
N GLY A 221 18.56 24.09 14.64
CA GLY A 221 17.86 23.80 13.39
C GLY A 221 16.34 23.81 13.54
N LEU A 222 15.83 23.18 14.61
CA LEU A 222 14.39 23.18 14.94
C LEU A 222 13.88 24.59 15.31
N GLU A 223 14.64 25.34 16.12
CA GLU A 223 14.33 26.73 16.45
C GLU A 223 14.27 27.59 15.18
N ALA A 224 15.27 27.48 14.30
CA ALA A 224 15.33 28.20 13.04
C ALA A 224 14.20 27.82 12.06
N ALA A 225 13.73 26.58 12.11
CA ALA A 225 12.60 26.13 11.30
C ALA A 225 11.24 26.65 11.83
N GLY A 226 11.17 27.11 13.08
CA GLY A 226 9.98 27.75 13.67
C GLY A 226 9.37 27.03 14.87
N PHE A 227 10.02 25.98 15.40
CA PHE A 227 9.58 25.32 16.63
C PHE A 227 10.01 26.09 17.88
N ALA A 228 9.12 26.22 18.86
CA ALA A 228 9.49 26.60 20.22
C ALA A 228 10.05 25.37 20.93
N VAL A 229 11.38 25.29 21.03
CA VAL A 229 12.07 24.12 21.59
C VAL A 229 12.25 24.26 23.10
N ARG A 230 11.94 23.20 23.85
CA ARG A 230 12.17 23.07 25.28
C ARG A 230 13.05 21.85 25.58
N LYS A 231 13.85 21.97 26.64
CA LYS A 231 14.68 20.88 27.17
C LYS A 231 13.94 20.17 28.29
N TYR A 232 13.98 18.84 28.28
CA TYR A 232 13.43 17.99 29.32
C TYR A 232 14.53 17.05 29.83
N PRO A 233 14.39 16.49 31.05
CA PRO A 233 15.25 15.40 31.50
C PRO A 233 15.29 14.27 30.47
N GLY A 234 16.49 13.79 30.16
CA GLY A 234 16.67 12.69 29.22
C GLY A 234 16.23 11.35 29.81
N PHE A 235 16.20 10.33 28.95
CA PHE A 235 15.82 8.96 29.30
C PHE A 235 17.06 8.04 29.30
N ALA A 236 17.05 7.00 30.15
CA ALA A 236 18.10 5.96 30.21
C ALA A 236 19.53 6.53 30.34
N GLY A 237 19.75 7.44 31.29
CA GLY A 237 21.07 8.03 31.55
C GLY A 237 21.47 9.17 30.60
N LYS A 238 20.67 9.49 29.58
CA LYS A 238 20.86 10.72 28.80
C LYS A 238 20.49 11.94 29.65
N ARG A 239 21.30 13.00 29.57
CA ARG A 239 21.12 14.21 30.39
C ARG A 239 19.85 14.97 30.03
N GLU A 240 19.62 15.17 28.74
CA GLU A 240 18.54 16.01 28.21
C GLU A 240 17.93 15.37 26.96
N ARG A 241 16.66 15.69 26.70
CA ARG A 241 15.94 15.46 25.44
C ARG A 241 15.21 16.73 25.03
N LEU A 242 14.75 16.83 23.78
CA LEU A 242 14.02 18.00 23.28
C LEU A 242 12.58 17.65 22.94
N ALA A 243 11.68 18.56 23.26
CA ALA A 243 10.32 18.56 22.77
C ALA A 243 9.82 20.00 22.64
N GLY A 244 8.72 20.21 21.91
CA GLY A 244 8.20 21.53 21.69
C GLY A 244 7.09 21.56 20.65
N GLU A 245 6.73 22.76 20.21
CA GLU A 245 5.57 22.97 19.35
C GLU A 245 5.84 24.04 18.30
N LEU A 246 5.18 23.91 17.15
CA LEU A 246 5.26 24.89 16.08
C LEU A 246 4.53 26.18 16.48
N VAL A 247 5.26 27.29 16.61
CA VAL A 247 4.74 28.56 17.15
C VAL A 247 3.74 29.22 16.20
N ARG A 248 4.05 29.26 14.89
CA ARG A 248 3.18 29.76 13.82
C ARG A 248 3.54 29.09 12.49
N GLY A 249 2.62 28.32 11.93
CA GLY A 249 2.76 27.74 10.60
C GLY A 249 1.60 26.79 10.30
N GLY A 250 1.00 26.94 9.12
CA GLY A 250 -0.06 26.06 8.61
C GLY A 250 -1.41 26.75 8.45
N THR A 251 -2.14 26.34 7.42
CA THR A 251 -3.49 26.80 7.13
C THR A 251 -4.50 25.99 7.94
N ARG A 252 -5.27 26.65 8.82
CA ARG A 252 -6.50 26.04 9.35
C ARG A 252 -7.50 25.94 8.20
N HIS A 253 -7.89 24.72 7.85
CA HIS A 253 -8.93 24.52 6.84
C HIS A 253 -10.28 24.38 7.52
N CYS A 254 -11.31 25.05 6.97
CA CYS A 254 -12.69 24.88 7.41
C CYS A 254 -13.10 23.41 7.28
N ALA A 255 -13.71 22.87 8.32
CA ALA A 255 -14.37 21.59 8.26
C ALA A 255 -15.58 21.73 7.33
N LEU A 256 -15.47 21.21 6.10
CA LEU A 256 -16.64 20.93 5.28
C LEU A 256 -17.48 19.87 5.99
N GLY A 257 -18.80 19.91 5.77
CA GLY A 257 -19.69 18.84 6.22
C GLY A 257 -19.21 17.48 5.71
N ARG A 258 -19.35 16.42 6.53
CA ARG A 258 -18.88 15.06 6.19
C ARG A 258 -19.88 14.29 5.33
N PHE A 259 -20.37 14.93 4.27
CA PHE A 259 -21.25 14.31 3.30
C PHE A 259 -20.71 14.51 1.88
N ALA A 260 -20.55 13.42 1.14
CA ALA A 260 -20.05 13.42 -0.23
C ALA A 260 -21.01 12.68 -1.16
N ARG A 261 -21.22 13.23 -2.35
CA ARG A 261 -21.90 12.58 -3.46
C ARG A 261 -20.88 12.10 -4.49
N ILE A 262 -21.04 10.85 -4.93
CA ILE A 262 -20.21 10.24 -5.96
C ILE A 262 -21.10 9.83 -7.13
N SER A 263 -20.83 10.37 -8.32
CA SER A 263 -21.51 9.98 -9.55
C SER A 263 -20.78 8.80 -10.21
N GLY A 264 -21.40 7.61 -10.21
CA GLY A 264 -20.90 6.36 -10.78
C GLY A 264 -20.51 5.33 -9.72
N ALA A 265 -21.09 4.13 -9.79
CA ALA A 265 -20.88 3.06 -8.80
C ALA A 265 -19.77 2.06 -9.18
N GLY A 266 -19.10 2.25 -10.32
CA GLY A 266 -18.03 1.38 -10.80
C GLY A 266 -16.81 1.27 -9.87
N LEU A 267 -15.73 0.65 -10.34
CA LEU A 267 -14.54 0.34 -9.55
C LEU A 267 -13.96 1.58 -8.83
N ALA A 268 -13.91 2.72 -9.52
CA ALA A 268 -13.41 3.98 -8.96
C ALA A 268 -14.35 4.56 -7.91
N GLY A 269 -15.64 4.71 -8.23
CA GLY A 269 -16.62 5.30 -7.33
C GLY A 269 -16.84 4.47 -6.06
N SER A 270 -16.94 3.14 -6.19
CA SER A 270 -17.02 2.24 -5.03
C SER A 270 -15.75 2.24 -4.16
N ALA A 271 -14.55 2.35 -4.75
CA ALA A 271 -13.30 2.49 -3.99
C ALA A 271 -13.29 3.78 -3.18
N LEU A 272 -13.68 4.89 -3.81
CA LEU A 272 -13.75 6.20 -3.18
C LEU A 272 -14.82 6.24 -2.09
N ALA A 273 -16.01 5.69 -2.33
CA ALA A 273 -17.09 5.59 -1.36
C ALA A 273 -16.62 4.84 -0.10
N ARG A 274 -15.99 3.68 -0.27
CA ARG A 274 -15.42 2.92 0.84
C ARG A 274 -14.31 3.69 1.57
N ALA A 275 -13.46 4.41 0.84
CA ALA A 275 -12.40 5.21 1.44
C ALA A 275 -12.98 6.37 2.30
N LEU A 276 -14.04 7.04 1.83
CA LEU A 276 -14.71 8.11 2.56
C LEU A 276 -15.48 7.59 3.78
N SER A 277 -16.26 6.50 3.64
CA SER A 277 -16.97 5.89 4.78
C SER A 277 -16.01 5.50 5.92
N ARG A 278 -14.84 4.92 5.59
CA ARG A 278 -13.81 4.58 6.58
C ARG A 278 -13.25 5.78 7.34
N ARG A 279 -13.43 7.00 6.82
CA ARG A 279 -13.06 8.27 7.47
C ARG A 279 -14.25 8.94 8.17
N GLY A 280 -15.36 8.22 8.33
CA GLY A 280 -16.57 8.72 8.98
C GLY A 280 -17.39 9.68 8.13
N TRP A 281 -17.26 9.63 6.80
CA TRP A 281 -18.15 10.38 5.90
C TRP A 281 -19.41 9.58 5.61
N SER A 282 -20.54 10.28 5.53
CA SER A 282 -21.75 9.79 4.87
C SER A 282 -21.57 9.96 3.36
N VAL A 283 -21.87 8.93 2.59
CA VAL A 283 -21.63 8.90 1.15
C VAL A 283 -22.90 8.52 0.42
N GLU A 284 -23.29 9.33 -0.55
CA GLU A 284 -24.30 8.99 -1.55
C GLU A 284 -23.61 8.60 -2.85
N VAL A 285 -23.88 7.40 -3.34
CA VAL A 285 -23.42 6.94 -4.65
C VAL A 285 -24.62 6.96 -5.58
N VAL A 286 -24.50 7.69 -6.69
CA VAL A 286 -25.55 7.82 -7.71
C VAL A 286 -25.15 6.99 -8.91
N GLU A 287 -25.96 6.00 -9.26
CA GLU A 287 -25.79 5.16 -10.44
C GLU A 287 -27.14 4.94 -11.11
N SER A 288 -27.30 5.48 -12.31
CA SER A 288 -28.55 5.41 -13.06
C SER A 288 -28.68 4.13 -13.89
N SER A 289 -27.58 3.42 -14.11
CA SER A 289 -27.57 2.18 -14.90
C SER A 289 -27.64 0.94 -13.99
N PRO A 290 -28.45 -0.08 -14.33
CA PRO A 290 -28.37 -1.38 -13.64
C PRO A 290 -26.99 -2.04 -13.83
N ASP A 291 -26.31 -1.64 -14.91
CA ASP A 291 -25.01 -2.11 -15.33
C ASP A 291 -23.93 -1.07 -15.01
N ILE A 292 -22.98 -1.42 -14.14
CA ILE A 292 -21.85 -0.55 -13.72
C ILE A 292 -20.76 -0.36 -14.80
N GLY A 293 -21.16 -0.38 -16.07
CA GLY A 293 -20.31 -0.20 -17.26
C GLY A 293 -19.08 -1.10 -17.26
N ALA A 294 -17.89 -0.52 -17.45
CA ALA A 294 -16.60 -1.24 -17.50
C ALA A 294 -16.26 -2.06 -16.27
N SER A 295 -17.00 -1.88 -15.17
CA SER A 295 -16.82 -2.64 -13.93
C SER A 295 -17.60 -3.95 -13.91
N GLN A 296 -18.10 -4.42 -15.05
CA GLN A 296 -18.79 -5.70 -15.17
C GLN A 296 -17.87 -6.92 -15.32
N ASN A 297 -16.55 -6.72 -15.41
CA ASN A 297 -15.60 -7.81 -15.65
C ASN A 297 -15.65 -8.88 -14.53
N PRO A 298 -16.09 -10.13 -14.82
CA PRO A 298 -16.21 -11.20 -13.83
C PRO A 298 -14.88 -11.82 -13.41
N ALA A 299 -13.79 -11.59 -14.15
CA ALA A 299 -12.47 -12.18 -13.91
C ALA A 299 -11.35 -11.22 -14.32
N ALA A 300 -11.27 -10.05 -13.68
CA ALA A 300 -10.25 -9.06 -13.95
C ALA A 300 -8.90 -9.49 -13.35
N VAL A 301 -7.82 -9.34 -14.11
CA VAL A 301 -6.47 -9.71 -13.67
C VAL A 301 -5.78 -8.50 -13.04
N LEU A 302 -5.14 -8.72 -11.90
CA LEU A 302 -4.33 -7.71 -11.23
C LEU A 302 -2.88 -7.78 -11.71
N TYR A 303 -2.41 -6.78 -12.46
CA TYR A 303 -1.00 -6.61 -12.81
C TYR A 303 -0.67 -5.13 -13.11
N PRO A 304 0.59 -4.70 -12.95
CA PRO A 304 1.02 -3.35 -13.26
C PRO A 304 1.42 -3.20 -14.74
N GLY A 305 1.37 -1.97 -15.26
CA GLY A 305 1.97 -1.62 -16.55
C GLY A 305 3.25 -0.81 -16.37
N PHE A 306 4.42 -1.44 -16.47
CA PHE A 306 5.72 -0.78 -16.38
C PHE A 306 6.82 -1.62 -17.03
N ASN A 307 7.96 -1.00 -17.34
CA ASN A 307 9.11 -1.67 -17.94
C ASN A 307 10.46 -1.00 -17.58
N ASP A 308 10.46 -0.06 -16.64
CA ASP A 308 11.66 0.64 -16.19
C ASP A 308 11.52 1.04 -14.70
N ALA A 309 12.59 1.61 -14.15
CA ALA A 309 12.62 2.19 -12.81
C ALA A 309 12.36 3.71 -12.82
N SER A 310 11.50 4.18 -13.73
CA SER A 310 11.04 5.58 -13.71
C SER A 310 10.03 5.83 -12.60
N ALA A 311 9.68 7.10 -12.36
CA ALA A 311 8.57 7.46 -11.45
C ALA A 311 7.24 6.76 -11.82
N ARG A 312 7.03 6.44 -13.12
CA ARG A 312 5.88 5.65 -13.55
C ARG A 312 6.00 4.20 -13.09
N GLY A 313 7.19 3.61 -13.19
CA GLY A 313 7.48 2.27 -12.67
C GLY A 313 7.29 2.17 -11.16
N GLU A 314 7.82 3.13 -10.40
CA GLU A 314 7.63 3.24 -8.95
C GLU A 314 6.15 3.34 -8.59
N LEU A 315 5.40 4.23 -9.25
CA LEU A 315 3.95 4.36 -9.05
C LEU A 315 3.20 3.08 -9.39
N ALA A 316 3.50 2.44 -10.52
CA ALA A 316 2.83 1.23 -10.97
C ALA A 316 3.04 0.07 -9.99
N LEU A 317 4.27 -0.10 -9.48
CA LEU A 317 4.61 -1.16 -8.54
C LEU A 317 4.07 -0.87 -7.13
N SER A 318 4.11 0.38 -6.66
CA SER A 318 3.46 0.80 -5.41
C SER A 318 1.95 0.56 -5.45
N ALA A 319 1.29 0.93 -6.57
CA ALA A 319 -0.12 0.69 -6.78
C ALA A 319 -0.46 -0.81 -6.80
N LEU A 320 0.38 -1.63 -7.44
CA LEU A 320 0.23 -3.09 -7.40
C LEU A 320 0.29 -3.63 -5.98
N ILE A 321 1.32 -3.26 -5.21
CA ILE A 321 1.50 -3.74 -3.84
C ILE A 321 0.33 -3.29 -2.95
N HIS A 322 -0.14 -2.06 -3.12
CA HIS A 322 -1.34 -1.58 -2.42
C HIS A 322 -2.59 -2.38 -2.81
N ALA A 323 -2.78 -2.66 -4.10
CA ALA A 323 -3.89 -3.46 -4.59
C ALA A 323 -3.83 -4.90 -4.08
N GLN A 324 -2.66 -5.55 -4.12
CA GLN A 324 -2.45 -6.91 -3.60
C GLN A 324 -2.82 -7.03 -2.12
N ARG A 325 -2.53 -6.01 -1.31
CA ARG A 325 -2.94 -5.97 0.11
C ARG A 325 -4.43 -5.69 0.26
N SER A 326 -4.93 -4.64 -0.39
CA SER A 326 -6.31 -4.16 -0.19
C SER A 326 -7.38 -5.05 -0.81
N LEU A 327 -7.03 -5.83 -1.84
CA LEU A 327 -7.90 -6.77 -2.53
C LEU A 327 -7.72 -8.21 -2.06
N ALA A 328 -6.77 -8.50 -1.16
CA ALA A 328 -6.46 -9.86 -0.73
C ALA A 328 -7.70 -10.70 -0.35
N PRO A 329 -8.72 -10.17 0.35
CA PRO A 329 -9.90 -10.96 0.72
C PRO A 329 -10.80 -11.34 -0.47
N GLN A 330 -10.72 -10.62 -1.60
CA GLN A 330 -11.52 -10.86 -2.81
C GLN A 330 -10.70 -11.42 -3.98
N LEU A 331 -9.37 -11.45 -3.85
CA LEU A 331 -8.47 -11.88 -4.90
C LEU A 331 -8.29 -13.39 -4.86
N ASN A 332 -8.52 -14.05 -5.99
CA ASN A 332 -7.99 -15.40 -6.20
C ASN A 332 -6.49 -15.28 -6.46
N ALA A 333 -5.69 -15.34 -5.39
CA ALA A 333 -4.24 -15.12 -5.39
C ALA A 333 -3.47 -16.34 -5.92
N CYS A 334 -3.69 -16.69 -7.19
CA CYS A 334 -3.05 -17.82 -7.87
C CYS A 334 -1.70 -17.48 -8.53
N GLY A 335 -1.24 -16.25 -8.41
CA GLY A 335 -0.11 -15.71 -9.16
C GLY A 335 -0.49 -15.29 -10.58
N CYS A 336 0.35 -14.44 -11.18
CA CYS A 336 0.24 -14.00 -12.56
C CYS A 336 1.60 -14.05 -13.27
N ALA A 337 1.64 -14.72 -14.42
CA ALA A 337 2.79 -14.78 -15.32
C ALA A 337 2.53 -13.89 -16.54
N ILE A 338 3.33 -12.83 -16.70
CA ILE A 338 3.25 -11.91 -17.84
C ILE A 338 4.40 -12.20 -18.79
N LEU A 339 4.09 -12.72 -19.97
CA LEU A 339 5.07 -13.07 -21.00
C LEU A 339 5.64 -11.82 -21.65
N ALA A 340 6.96 -11.75 -21.76
CA ALA A 340 7.67 -10.67 -22.43
C ALA A 340 7.65 -10.86 -23.97
N GLN A 341 6.48 -10.68 -24.57
CA GLN A 341 6.26 -10.88 -26.02
C GLN A 341 5.18 -9.94 -26.58
N GLY A 342 5.17 -9.73 -27.90
CA GLY A 342 4.20 -8.87 -28.57
C GLY A 342 4.19 -7.46 -27.98
N ARG A 343 3.02 -6.94 -27.59
CA ARG A 343 2.89 -5.62 -26.90
C ARG A 343 3.64 -5.53 -25.56
N TRP A 344 4.04 -6.66 -24.99
CA TRP A 344 4.76 -6.76 -23.72
C TRP A 344 6.24 -7.08 -23.91
N ALA A 345 6.78 -7.05 -25.14
CA ALA A 345 8.20 -7.34 -25.40
C ALA A 345 9.15 -6.48 -24.54
N ARG A 346 8.77 -5.22 -24.30
CA ARG A 346 9.54 -4.30 -23.45
C ARG A 346 9.60 -4.70 -21.97
N LEU A 347 8.82 -5.68 -21.49
CA LEU A 347 9.04 -6.22 -20.15
C LEU A 347 10.45 -6.79 -19.97
N ALA A 348 11.10 -7.21 -21.07
CA ALA A 348 12.50 -7.66 -21.04
C ALA A 348 13.48 -6.58 -20.55
N ASP A 349 13.12 -5.29 -20.65
CA ASP A 349 13.89 -4.18 -20.09
C ASP A 349 14.03 -4.30 -18.55
N LEU A 350 13.10 -4.99 -17.88
CA LEU A 350 13.15 -5.25 -16.44
C LEU A 350 14.22 -6.26 -16.02
N LYS A 351 14.87 -6.97 -16.96
CA LYS A 351 16.00 -7.86 -16.64
C LYS A 351 17.14 -7.13 -15.94
N SER A 352 17.34 -5.86 -16.29
CA SER A 352 18.37 -5.00 -15.71
C SER A 352 17.87 -4.12 -14.57
N VAL A 353 16.61 -4.30 -14.16
CA VAL A 353 16.01 -3.52 -13.07
C VAL A 353 15.94 -4.37 -11.82
N GLU A 354 16.49 -3.86 -10.73
CA GLU A 354 16.33 -4.51 -9.43
C GLU A 354 14.90 -4.32 -8.90
N LEU A 355 14.19 -5.44 -8.72
CA LEU A 355 12.80 -5.48 -8.28
C LEU A 355 12.69 -6.00 -6.84
N PRO A 356 11.72 -5.53 -6.05
CA PRO A 356 11.38 -6.16 -4.78
C PRO A 356 10.77 -7.54 -5.05
N GLU A 357 11.59 -8.60 -4.95
CA GLU A 357 11.25 -9.97 -5.37
C GLU A 357 9.95 -10.52 -4.76
N CYS A 358 9.58 -10.06 -3.55
CA CYS A 358 8.33 -10.45 -2.87
C CYS A 358 7.06 -9.93 -3.58
N SER A 359 7.22 -9.00 -4.52
CA SER A 359 6.13 -8.31 -5.23
C SER A 359 6.15 -8.59 -6.73
N ALA A 360 7.34 -8.54 -7.34
CA ALA A 360 7.55 -8.84 -8.76
C ALA A 360 8.95 -9.42 -8.98
N ARG A 361 9.07 -10.45 -9.82
CA ARG A 361 10.33 -11.11 -10.13
C ARG A 361 10.44 -11.39 -11.62
N TRP A 362 11.58 -11.09 -12.22
CA TRP A 362 11.88 -11.59 -13.55
C TRP A 362 12.19 -13.08 -13.49
N CYS A 363 11.57 -13.86 -14.38
CA CYS A 363 11.80 -15.30 -14.51
C CYS A 363 12.16 -15.63 -15.96
N GLU A 364 13.22 -16.38 -16.14
CA GLU A 364 13.50 -17.01 -17.43
C GLU A 364 12.44 -18.08 -17.75
N ARG A 365 12.34 -18.48 -19.03
CA ARG A 365 11.25 -19.32 -19.55
C ARG A 365 10.96 -20.56 -18.69
N ASN A 366 11.99 -21.31 -18.31
CA ASN A 366 11.84 -22.56 -17.57
C ASN A 366 11.28 -22.30 -16.15
N GLU A 367 11.83 -21.31 -15.46
CA GLU A 367 11.35 -20.92 -14.12
C GLU A 367 9.90 -20.41 -14.18
N LEU A 368 9.57 -19.57 -15.16
CA LEU A 368 8.21 -19.05 -15.31
C LEU A 368 7.22 -20.18 -15.63
N SER A 369 7.63 -21.15 -16.45
CA SER A 369 6.82 -22.34 -16.78
C SER A 369 6.54 -23.20 -15.56
N GLU A 370 7.55 -23.43 -14.73
CA GLU A 370 7.42 -24.20 -13.49
C GLU A 370 6.41 -23.53 -12.53
N ARG A 371 6.55 -22.21 -12.33
CA ARG A 371 5.63 -21.44 -11.48
C ARG A 371 4.20 -21.42 -12.03
N ALA A 372 4.04 -21.28 -13.33
CA ALA A 372 2.73 -21.31 -14.00
C ALA A 372 2.11 -22.72 -14.04
N GLY A 373 2.91 -23.77 -13.84
CA GLY A 373 2.51 -25.18 -13.90
C GLY A 373 2.34 -25.72 -15.31
N VAL A 374 2.76 -24.98 -16.34
CA VAL A 374 2.56 -25.27 -17.77
C VAL A 374 3.74 -24.75 -18.58
N ARG A 375 4.05 -25.38 -19.71
CA ARG A 375 5.14 -24.91 -20.59
C ARG A 375 4.76 -23.57 -21.21
N LEU A 376 5.65 -22.58 -21.10
CA LEU A 376 5.46 -21.26 -21.67
C LEU A 376 6.44 -20.99 -22.81
N PRO A 377 6.05 -20.18 -23.82
CA PRO A 377 6.89 -19.92 -24.99
C PRO A 377 8.04 -18.95 -24.70
N ALA A 378 7.95 -18.14 -23.63
CA ALA A 378 8.92 -17.11 -23.28
C ALA A 378 9.05 -16.95 -21.76
N GLY A 379 10.13 -16.28 -21.35
CA GLY A 379 10.26 -15.74 -19.99
C GLY A 379 9.42 -14.47 -19.80
N GLY A 380 9.52 -13.86 -18.62
CA GLY A 380 8.73 -12.69 -18.30
C GLY A 380 8.65 -12.39 -16.81
N LEU A 381 7.61 -11.66 -16.43
CA LEU A 381 7.40 -11.19 -15.06
C LEU A 381 6.47 -12.13 -14.29
N TRP A 382 6.93 -12.59 -13.12
CA TRP A 382 6.14 -13.34 -12.14
C TRP A 382 5.65 -12.41 -11.02
N LEU A 383 4.35 -12.45 -10.77
CA LEU A 383 3.69 -11.70 -9.70
C LEU A 383 3.00 -12.66 -8.73
N GLY A 384 3.73 -13.15 -7.73
CA GLY A 384 3.27 -14.22 -6.85
C GLY A 384 2.04 -13.90 -5.98
N ARG A 385 1.82 -12.62 -5.65
CA ARG A 385 0.67 -12.14 -4.85
C ARG A 385 -0.49 -11.64 -5.69
N SER A 386 -0.42 -11.81 -7.01
CA SER A 386 -1.45 -11.37 -7.94
C SER A 386 -2.37 -12.53 -8.34
N GLY A 387 -3.32 -12.25 -9.21
CA GLY A 387 -4.25 -13.25 -9.72
C GLY A 387 -5.43 -12.55 -10.37
N TYR A 388 -6.64 -13.06 -10.14
CA TYR A 388 -7.85 -12.49 -10.72
C TYR A 388 -8.98 -12.36 -9.70
N LEU A 389 -9.96 -11.51 -9.99
CA LEU A 389 -11.13 -11.26 -9.15
C LEU A 389 -12.35 -10.84 -9.96
N SER A 390 -13.53 -11.00 -9.37
CA SER A 390 -14.78 -10.46 -9.91
C SER A 390 -14.96 -9.01 -9.51
N ILE A 391 -14.96 -8.10 -10.49
CA ILE A 391 -15.19 -6.67 -10.23
C ILE A 391 -16.61 -6.40 -9.70
N PRO A 392 -17.69 -7.02 -10.22
CA PRO A 392 -19.02 -6.88 -9.65
C PRO A 392 -19.10 -7.27 -8.17
N GLN A 393 -18.47 -8.38 -7.78
CA GLN A 393 -18.42 -8.80 -6.37
C GLN A 393 -17.64 -7.80 -5.52
N LEU A 394 -16.50 -7.30 -6.02
CA LEU A 394 -15.71 -6.28 -5.34
C LEU A 394 -16.49 -4.98 -5.14
N VAL A 395 -17.21 -4.51 -6.16
CA VAL A 395 -18.02 -3.28 -6.09
C VAL A 395 -19.12 -3.43 -5.04
N ARG A 396 -19.87 -4.54 -5.06
CA ARG A 396 -20.89 -4.84 -4.03
C ARG A 396 -20.29 -4.83 -2.63
N ALA A 397 -19.18 -5.57 -2.43
CA ALA A 397 -18.49 -5.63 -1.15
C ALA A 397 -17.99 -4.25 -0.67
N ARG A 398 -17.62 -3.34 -1.59
CA ARG A 398 -17.18 -1.98 -1.22
C ARG A 398 -18.34 -1.06 -0.85
N LEU A 399 -19.49 -1.21 -1.49
CA LEU A 399 -20.68 -0.41 -1.21
C LEU A 399 -21.47 -0.93 0.00
N ASP A 400 -21.20 -2.15 0.45
CA ASP A 400 -21.81 -2.75 1.65
C ASP A 400 -21.27 -2.11 2.94
N ASP A 401 -21.78 -0.94 3.27
CA ASP A 401 -21.42 -0.15 4.45
C ASP A 401 -22.60 0.76 4.84
N PRO A 402 -22.99 0.83 6.11
CA PRO A 402 -24.16 1.61 6.54
C PRO A 402 -24.02 3.12 6.29
N ARG A 403 -22.81 3.64 6.07
CA ARG A 403 -22.59 5.04 5.71
C ARG A 403 -22.68 5.30 4.21
N ILE A 404 -22.82 4.27 3.39
CA ILE A 404 -22.90 4.37 1.92
C ILE A 404 -24.33 4.07 1.49
N ARG A 405 -24.98 5.05 0.85
CA ARG A 405 -26.30 4.90 0.26
C ARG A 405 -26.17 4.90 -1.27
N LEU A 406 -26.58 3.80 -1.91
CA LEU A 406 -26.69 3.71 -3.37
C LEU A 406 -28.08 4.19 -3.80
N THR A 407 -28.14 5.06 -4.80
CA THR A 407 -29.37 5.69 -5.31
C THR A 407 -29.33 5.79 -6.83
N ASP A 408 -30.50 5.85 -7.46
CA ASP A 408 -30.69 6.05 -8.91
C ASP A 408 -30.75 7.54 -9.29
N ALA A 409 -31.16 8.41 -8.36
CA ALA A 409 -31.21 9.85 -8.52
C ALA A 409 -30.48 10.59 -7.38
N ALA A 410 -29.82 11.71 -7.74
CA ALA A 410 -29.12 12.54 -6.78
C ALA A 410 -30.09 13.27 -5.83
N SER A 411 -29.73 13.36 -4.55
CA SER A 411 -30.39 14.26 -3.60
C SER A 411 -30.09 15.74 -3.94
N ALA A 412 -30.82 16.69 -3.33
CA ALA A 412 -30.61 18.12 -3.62
C ALA A 412 -29.29 18.68 -3.04
N ASP A 413 -28.87 18.23 -1.85
CA ASP A 413 -27.79 18.87 -1.09
C ASP A 413 -26.59 17.94 -0.89
N ALA A 414 -25.42 18.30 -1.46
CA ALA A 414 -24.14 17.68 -1.12
C ALA A 414 -23.07 18.73 -0.82
N ALA A 415 -22.28 18.52 0.24
CA ALA A 415 -21.16 19.42 0.55
C ALA A 415 -20.01 19.28 -0.47
N ILE A 416 -19.85 18.09 -1.05
CA ILE A 416 -18.86 17.79 -2.10
C ILE A 416 -19.50 16.84 -3.12
N GLU A 417 -19.37 17.15 -4.41
CA GLU A 417 -19.69 16.23 -5.50
C GLU A 417 -18.42 15.77 -6.21
N ILE A 418 -18.33 14.46 -6.49
CA ILE A 418 -17.18 13.84 -7.13
C ILE A 418 -17.66 13.00 -8.32
N LEU A 419 -17.09 13.27 -9.51
CA LEU A 419 -17.43 12.57 -10.74
C LEU A 419 -16.52 11.35 -10.94
N CYS A 420 -17.13 10.16 -10.94
CA CYS A 420 -16.48 8.88 -11.23
C CYS A 420 -17.08 8.20 -12.49
N THR A 421 -17.63 9.02 -13.39
CA THR A 421 -18.26 8.61 -14.64
C THR A 421 -17.37 8.98 -15.83
N PRO A 422 -16.67 8.02 -16.47
CA PRO A 422 -15.69 8.30 -17.53
C PRO A 422 -16.22 9.20 -18.65
N HIS A 423 -17.44 8.93 -19.13
CA HIS A 423 -18.08 9.71 -20.20
C HIS A 423 -18.34 11.18 -19.81
N ARG A 424 -18.64 11.48 -18.54
CA ARG A 424 -18.85 12.86 -18.05
C ARG A 424 -17.55 13.64 -17.91
N ILE A 425 -16.41 12.96 -17.84
CA ILE A 425 -15.08 13.58 -17.73
C ILE A 425 -14.27 13.45 -19.03
N GLY A 426 -14.93 13.15 -20.16
CA GLY A 426 -14.31 13.08 -21.48
C GLY A 426 -13.40 11.86 -21.70
N LEU A 427 -13.56 10.79 -20.92
CA LEU A 427 -12.82 9.55 -21.07
C LEU A 427 -13.70 8.46 -21.70
N ASP A 428 -13.24 7.90 -22.82
CA ASP A 428 -13.85 6.71 -23.43
C ASP A 428 -13.26 5.44 -22.78
N ALA A 429 -14.05 4.79 -21.93
CA ALA A 429 -13.65 3.56 -21.24
C ALA A 429 -14.22 2.35 -21.96
N GLN A 430 -13.38 1.66 -22.73
CA GLN A 430 -13.77 0.45 -23.44
C GLN A 430 -13.68 -0.79 -22.54
N ILE A 431 -14.72 -1.63 -22.58
CA ILE A 431 -14.75 -2.93 -21.93
C ILE A 431 -14.29 -3.97 -22.94
N GLY A 432 -13.26 -4.74 -22.60
CA GLY A 432 -12.94 -5.92 -23.39
C GLY A 432 -13.92 -7.06 -23.08
N VAL A 433 -14.32 -7.80 -24.11
CA VAL A 433 -15.22 -8.96 -23.97
C VAL A 433 -14.44 -10.16 -23.46
N LEU A 434 -14.99 -10.86 -22.47
CA LEU A 434 -14.47 -12.12 -21.94
C LEU A 434 -15.40 -13.28 -22.29
N HIS A 435 -14.85 -14.49 -22.38
CA HIS A 435 -15.65 -15.71 -22.45
C HIS A 435 -15.24 -16.66 -21.32
N GLY A 436 -16.23 -17.17 -20.60
CA GLY A 436 -16.08 -18.30 -19.69
C GLY A 436 -16.24 -19.61 -20.46
N PHE A 437 -15.34 -20.57 -20.22
CA PHE A 437 -15.44 -21.92 -20.76
C PHE A 437 -15.00 -22.94 -19.72
N ARG A 438 -15.52 -24.19 -19.80
CA ARG A 438 -15.02 -25.28 -18.96
C ARG A 438 -13.68 -25.79 -19.50
N GLY A 439 -12.63 -25.53 -18.75
CA GLY A 439 -11.29 -26.03 -19.01
C GLY A 439 -11.20 -27.54 -18.86
N LEU A 440 -10.12 -28.12 -19.38
CA LEU A 440 -9.76 -29.49 -19.03
C LEU A 440 -9.26 -29.49 -17.59
N SER A 441 -10.09 -29.96 -16.65
CA SER A 441 -9.57 -30.47 -15.39
C SER A 441 -8.65 -31.63 -15.73
N GLY A 442 -7.33 -31.45 -15.59
CA GLY A 442 -6.37 -32.55 -15.61
C GLY A 442 -6.71 -33.52 -14.48
N GLY A 443 -7.64 -34.42 -14.77
CA GLY A 443 -8.23 -35.40 -13.85
C GLY A 443 -8.40 -36.70 -14.61
N GLY A 444 -7.27 -37.26 -15.02
CA GLY A 444 -7.14 -38.61 -15.50
C GLY A 444 -5.72 -39.03 -15.18
N ASP A 445 -5.57 -39.87 -14.16
CA ASP A 445 -4.44 -40.66 -13.59
C ASP A 445 -3.04 -40.69 -14.25
N GLY A 446 -2.60 -39.66 -14.96
CA GLY A 446 -1.31 -39.61 -15.62
C GLY A 446 -0.72 -38.21 -15.59
N GLY A 447 -0.06 -37.85 -14.48
CA GLY A 447 1.07 -36.90 -14.40
C GLY A 447 1.02 -35.56 -15.18
N GLY A 448 -0.14 -35.09 -15.62
CA GLY A 448 -0.27 -33.95 -16.52
C GLY A 448 0.00 -32.61 -15.85
N THR A 449 0.69 -31.72 -16.56
CA THR A 449 0.91 -30.32 -16.18
C THR A 449 -0.42 -29.57 -16.09
N ARG A 450 -0.73 -28.96 -14.93
CA ARG A 450 -1.97 -28.19 -14.69
C ARG A 450 -1.63 -26.73 -14.51
N GLN A 451 -2.31 -25.84 -15.23
CA GLN A 451 -2.20 -24.39 -15.06
C GLN A 451 -2.53 -23.99 -13.62
N ARG A 452 -1.59 -23.32 -12.95
CA ARG A 452 -1.71 -22.87 -11.55
C ARG A 452 -1.88 -21.36 -11.41
N ALA A 453 -1.55 -20.59 -12.45
CA ALA A 453 -1.50 -19.14 -12.41
C ALA A 453 -2.24 -18.50 -13.58
N VAL A 454 -2.56 -17.21 -13.47
CA VAL A 454 -3.02 -16.43 -14.63
C VAL A 454 -1.87 -16.29 -15.62
N LEU A 455 -2.15 -16.51 -16.90
CA LEU A 455 -1.20 -16.25 -17.99
C LEU A 455 -1.60 -14.95 -18.69
N SER A 456 -0.65 -14.08 -19.00
CA SER A 456 -0.87 -12.82 -19.73
C SER A 456 0.19 -12.62 -20.81
N GLY A 457 -0.19 -12.17 -22.00
CA GLY A 457 0.76 -12.08 -23.14
C GLY A 457 0.16 -11.67 -24.49
N GLY A 458 -1.01 -11.00 -24.47
CA GLY A 458 -1.79 -10.65 -25.67
C GLY A 458 -3.30 -10.79 -25.45
N GLY A 459 -3.74 -10.54 -24.22
CA GLY A 459 -4.88 -11.19 -23.56
C GLY A 459 -4.38 -11.98 -22.35
N TYR A 460 -5.28 -12.65 -21.66
CA TYR A 460 -5.05 -13.44 -20.47
C TYR A 460 -5.93 -14.70 -20.44
N LEU A 461 -5.50 -15.66 -19.64
CA LEU A 461 -6.19 -16.90 -19.34
C LEU A 461 -6.09 -17.19 -17.83
N THR A 462 -7.21 -17.35 -17.14
CA THR A 462 -7.22 -17.73 -15.71
C THR A 462 -6.99 -19.23 -15.53
N PRO A 463 -6.44 -19.70 -14.40
CA PRO A 463 -6.45 -21.12 -14.08
C PRO A 463 -7.88 -21.63 -13.87
N PRO A 464 -8.13 -22.94 -14.00
CA PRO A 464 -9.45 -23.52 -13.75
C PRO A 464 -9.83 -23.37 -12.28
N ASP A 465 -11.05 -22.91 -12.01
CA ASP A 465 -11.62 -22.87 -10.66
C ASP A 465 -12.00 -24.28 -10.15
N ALA A 466 -12.64 -24.36 -8.97
CA ALA A 466 -13.06 -25.62 -8.37
C ALA A 466 -14.09 -26.40 -9.21
N GLU A 467 -14.87 -25.70 -10.03
CA GLU A 467 -15.86 -26.26 -10.96
C GLU A 467 -15.27 -26.52 -12.36
N GLY A 468 -13.99 -26.19 -12.57
CA GLY A 468 -13.26 -26.35 -13.83
C GLY A 468 -13.46 -25.21 -14.82
N TRP A 469 -14.06 -24.08 -14.43
CA TRP A 469 -14.23 -22.93 -15.32
C TRP A 469 -12.96 -22.09 -15.45
N GLN A 470 -12.72 -21.60 -16.67
CA GLN A 470 -11.65 -20.68 -17.01
C GLN A 470 -12.21 -19.48 -17.78
N TRP A 471 -11.54 -18.35 -17.62
CA TRP A 471 -11.84 -17.12 -18.35
C TRP A 471 -10.71 -16.80 -19.32
N VAL A 472 -11.07 -16.52 -20.57
CA VAL A 472 -10.15 -16.01 -21.59
C VAL A 472 -10.60 -14.65 -22.08
N GLY A 473 -9.63 -13.76 -22.28
CA GLY A 473 -9.89 -12.49 -22.93
C GLY A 473 -8.76 -11.48 -22.78
N ALA A 474 -8.96 -10.17 -22.89
CA ALA A 474 -10.17 -9.58 -23.42
C ALA A 474 -9.99 -9.20 -24.89
N ALA A 475 -11.00 -9.49 -25.72
CA ALA A 475 -11.09 -8.94 -27.06
C ALA A 475 -11.59 -7.50 -26.99
N HIS A 476 -10.95 -6.61 -27.72
CA HIS A 476 -11.34 -5.20 -27.76
C HIS A 476 -12.34 -4.96 -28.90
N GLN A 477 -13.30 -4.05 -28.72
CA GLN A 477 -14.35 -3.76 -29.71
C GLN A 477 -13.80 -3.34 -31.09
N ARG A 478 -12.55 -2.86 -31.16
CA ARG A 478 -11.85 -2.56 -32.43
C ARG A 478 -11.51 -3.82 -33.26
N GLU A 479 -11.67 -5.02 -32.70
CA GLU A 479 -11.36 -6.31 -33.33
C GLU A 479 -12.56 -6.91 -34.09
N GLY A 480 -13.70 -6.21 -34.15
CA GLY A 480 -14.88 -6.62 -34.92
C GLY A 480 -15.68 -7.74 -34.25
N ASP A 481 -15.24 -8.99 -34.42
CA ASP A 481 -15.83 -10.18 -33.80
C ASP A 481 -15.02 -10.57 -32.56
N ALA A 482 -15.51 -10.16 -31.40
CA ALA A 482 -14.88 -10.43 -30.12
C ALA A 482 -14.79 -11.93 -29.79
N GLU A 483 -15.76 -12.74 -30.24
CA GLU A 483 -15.76 -14.18 -30.02
C GLU A 483 -14.67 -14.84 -30.87
N ALA A 484 -14.57 -14.49 -32.17
CA ALA A 484 -13.49 -14.96 -33.02
C ALA A 484 -12.10 -14.54 -32.49
N ALA A 485 -11.96 -13.31 -32.03
CA ALA A 485 -10.70 -12.81 -31.48
C ALA A 485 -10.30 -13.55 -30.19
N ASN A 486 -11.26 -13.83 -29.30
CA ASN A 486 -11.02 -14.61 -28.10
C ASN A 486 -10.78 -16.10 -28.38
N ARG A 487 -11.46 -16.71 -29.36
CA ARG A 487 -11.15 -18.06 -29.84
C ARG A 487 -9.72 -18.16 -30.40
N ALA A 488 -9.27 -17.16 -31.16
CA ALA A 488 -7.90 -17.11 -31.67
C ALA A 488 -6.87 -16.96 -30.54
N ARG A 489 -7.16 -16.13 -29.53
CA ARG A 489 -6.32 -16.02 -28.30
C ARG A 489 -6.21 -17.35 -27.58
N LEU A 490 -7.35 -18.00 -27.38
CA LEU A 490 -7.41 -19.30 -26.72
C LEU A 490 -6.65 -20.36 -27.51
N GLY A 491 -6.78 -20.39 -28.84
CA GLY A 491 -6.00 -21.26 -29.71
C GLY A 491 -4.49 -21.10 -29.48
N ARG A 492 -3.98 -19.86 -29.39
CA ARG A 492 -2.57 -19.60 -29.06
C ARG A 492 -2.17 -20.15 -27.69
N TRP A 493 -3.03 -19.97 -26.68
CA TRP A 493 -2.78 -20.54 -25.35
C TRP A 493 -2.83 -22.07 -25.39
N CYS A 494 -3.80 -22.69 -26.05
CA CYS A 494 -3.89 -24.15 -26.18
C CYS A 494 -2.66 -24.76 -26.86
N THR A 495 -2.16 -24.13 -27.94
CA THR A 495 -0.91 -24.54 -28.59
C THR A 495 0.29 -24.43 -27.63
N ALA A 496 0.38 -23.35 -26.86
CA ALA A 496 1.44 -23.18 -25.87
C ALA A 496 1.36 -24.18 -24.70
N LEU A 497 0.13 -24.55 -24.32
CA LEU A 497 -0.16 -25.47 -23.23
C LEU A 497 -0.07 -26.96 -23.63
N GLU A 498 0.41 -27.28 -24.84
CA GLU A 498 0.52 -28.66 -25.38
C GLU A 498 -0.80 -29.47 -25.32
N HIS A 499 -1.94 -28.78 -25.29
CA HIS A 499 -3.25 -29.45 -25.29
C HIS A 499 -3.61 -29.85 -26.73
N ASN A 500 -4.01 -31.10 -26.92
CA ASN A 500 -4.58 -31.59 -28.18
C ASN A 500 -5.82 -30.74 -28.58
N ALA A 501 -5.61 -29.79 -29.50
CA ALA A 501 -6.63 -28.89 -30.03
C ALA A 501 -7.97 -29.55 -30.47
N PRO A 502 -8.01 -30.80 -30.98
CA PRO A 502 -9.26 -31.43 -31.43
C PRO A 502 -10.24 -31.83 -30.30
N ALA A 503 -9.75 -32.11 -29.09
CA ALA A 503 -10.61 -32.43 -27.94
C ALA A 503 -11.28 -31.17 -27.34
N PHE A 504 -10.71 -29.99 -27.64
CA PHE A 504 -11.05 -28.71 -27.07
C PHE A 504 -12.17 -27.97 -27.82
N GLN A 505 -12.19 -28.06 -29.16
CA GLN A 505 -13.25 -27.49 -30.00
C GLN A 505 -14.65 -28.05 -29.70
N ARG A 506 -14.76 -29.25 -29.11
CA ARG A 506 -16.05 -29.90 -28.78
C ARG A 506 -16.70 -29.41 -27.48
N ARG A 507 -16.01 -28.64 -26.62
CA ARG A 507 -16.49 -28.25 -25.27
C ARG A 507 -16.76 -26.75 -25.07
N TRP A 508 -16.65 -25.94 -26.13
CA TRP A 508 -17.12 -24.54 -26.14
C TRP A 508 -18.66 -24.42 -26.05
N SER A 509 -19.39 -25.54 -26.10
CA SER A 509 -20.85 -25.57 -26.18
C SER A 509 -21.61 -25.20 -24.88
N ALA A 510 -20.91 -24.82 -23.80
CA ALA A 510 -21.51 -24.30 -22.58
C ALA A 510 -20.81 -22.97 -22.20
N THR A 511 -21.20 -21.89 -22.86
CA THR A 511 -20.69 -20.53 -22.61
C THR A 511 -21.44 -19.86 -21.45
N ARG A 512 -20.70 -19.20 -20.55
CA ARG A 512 -21.20 -18.22 -19.59
C ARG A 512 -20.58 -16.85 -19.86
#